data_AF-A0A1T4PNW2-F1
#
_entry.id   AF-A0A1T4PNW2-F1
#
_cell.length_a   1.000
_cell.length_b   1.000
_cell.length_c   1.000
_cell.angle_alpha   90.00
_cell.angle_beta   90.00
_cell.angle_gamma   90.00
#
_symmetry.space_group_name_H-M   'P 1'
#
loop_
_entity.id
_entity.type
_entity.pdbx_description
1 polymer ?
#
loop_
_entity_poly.entity_id
_entity_poly.type
_entity_poly.pdbx_seq_one_letter_code
_entity_poly.pdbx_strand_id
1 'polypeptide(L)'
;MPQNNADLGMTIQKCICEKYNLEPSYYAQSQFKANYNPEYREKVFPLINRIFQTLGSVPVLCTTLSDALNPNERYSPHNFLLSSGASLSIRTNKSNDKICPRVIGQGGINTFNDFFSDFANKSISDKQEIKEIVINHIHQMIPIFVDYLLQSDYTVWISDFDAGEFHILNQKNYVDWEYDRNNFSFTRNLAVWKESTTLKYDNISIAEIQIHKNRTFKFRFAMRGVMQFMRTLTQTTETFGMTAEKAICDVFGLEYPNNLKKRYAPDIQRELSPIVTEAFDHLPKPIM
;
A
#
# COMPACT_ATOMS: atom_id res chain seq x y z
N MET A 1 30.77 -10.46 -6.18
CA MET A 1 30.55 -9.54 -5.04
C MET A 1 29.32 -10.00 -4.27
N PRO A 2 29.26 -9.91 -2.93
CA PRO A 2 28.04 -10.30 -2.21
C PRO A 2 26.87 -9.44 -2.72
N GLN A 3 25.85 -10.11 -3.23
CA GLN A 3 24.74 -9.49 -3.92
C GLN A 3 23.89 -8.74 -2.88
N ASN A 4 24.01 -7.42 -2.87
CA ASN A 4 23.25 -6.58 -1.96
C ASN A 4 21.78 -6.62 -2.38
N ASN A 5 20.88 -7.02 -1.49
CA ASN A 5 19.45 -7.16 -1.83
C ASN A 5 18.75 -5.83 -2.21
N ALA A 6 19.37 -4.68 -1.92
CA ALA A 6 18.82 -3.36 -2.24
C ALA A 6 19.27 -2.80 -3.61
N ASP A 7 20.25 -3.42 -4.26
CA ASP A 7 20.90 -2.89 -5.47
C ASP A 7 19.94 -2.70 -6.66
N LEU A 8 19.01 -3.62 -6.91
CA LEU A 8 18.05 -3.54 -8.01
C LEU A 8 17.15 -2.31 -7.85
N GLY A 9 16.50 -2.20 -6.69
CA GLY A 9 15.60 -1.08 -6.40
C GLY A 9 16.31 0.27 -6.45
N MET A 10 17.53 0.36 -5.90
CA MET A 10 18.33 1.58 -5.94
C MET A 10 18.82 1.90 -7.35
N THR A 11 19.20 0.88 -8.13
CA THR A 11 19.61 1.05 -9.53
C THR A 11 18.46 1.57 -10.39
N ILE A 12 17.25 1.00 -10.24
CA ILE A 12 16.07 1.48 -10.96
C ILE A 12 15.78 2.95 -10.61
N GLN A 13 15.74 3.29 -9.32
CA GLN A 13 15.48 4.67 -8.88
C GLN A 13 16.54 5.65 -9.40
N LYS A 14 17.83 5.28 -9.36
CA LYS A 14 18.92 6.07 -9.94
C LYS A 14 18.74 6.28 -11.44
N CYS A 15 18.42 5.22 -12.19
CA CYS A 15 18.21 5.33 -13.64
C CYS A 15 16.97 6.17 -13.99
N ILE A 16 15.93 6.17 -13.15
CA ILE A 16 14.81 7.11 -13.30
C ILE A 16 15.30 8.55 -13.13
N CYS A 17 16.07 8.85 -12.08
CA CYS A 17 16.66 10.17 -11.89
C CYS A 17 17.50 10.62 -13.09
N GLU A 18 18.40 9.76 -13.59
CA GLU A 18 19.23 10.05 -14.75
C GLU A 18 18.40 10.32 -16.01
N LYS A 19 17.39 9.49 -16.28
CA LYS A 19 16.55 9.60 -17.48
C LYS A 19 15.79 10.91 -17.54
N TYR A 20 15.27 11.35 -16.40
CA TYR A 20 14.40 12.53 -16.30
C TYR A 20 15.12 13.75 -15.74
N ASN A 21 16.45 13.69 -15.61
CA ASN A 21 17.29 14.76 -15.08
C ASN A 21 16.81 15.29 -13.71
N LEU A 22 16.51 14.36 -12.79
CA LEU A 22 16.03 14.65 -11.44
C LEU A 22 17.18 14.61 -10.45
N GLU A 23 17.31 15.66 -9.64
CA GLU A 23 18.28 15.71 -8.54
C GLU A 23 17.73 15.01 -7.29
N PRO A 24 18.34 13.90 -6.82
CA PRO A 24 17.95 13.25 -5.56
C PRO A 24 18.52 13.98 -4.35
N SER A 25 17.98 13.69 -3.16
CA SER A 25 18.59 14.15 -1.89
C SER A 25 20.02 13.65 -1.74
N TYR A 26 20.84 14.34 -0.94
CA TYR A 26 22.22 13.94 -0.65
C TYR A 26 22.33 12.49 -0.14
N TYR A 27 21.40 12.09 0.74
CA TYR A 27 21.34 10.72 1.26
C TYR A 27 20.98 9.72 0.15
N ALA A 28 20.03 10.04 -0.72
CA ALA A 28 19.69 9.19 -1.87
C ALA A 28 20.84 9.07 -2.86
N GLN A 29 21.56 10.15 -3.19
CA GLN A 29 22.73 10.10 -4.05
C GLN A 29 23.80 9.13 -3.50
N SER A 30 24.05 9.20 -2.20
CA SER A 30 24.99 8.30 -1.52
C SER A 30 24.54 6.84 -1.61
N GLN A 31 23.25 6.56 -1.38
CA GLN A 31 22.70 5.21 -1.49
C GLN A 31 22.70 4.71 -2.94
N PHE A 32 22.34 5.54 -3.90
CA PHE A 32 22.39 5.21 -5.32
C PHE A 32 23.81 4.86 -5.73
N LYS A 33 24.83 5.60 -5.31
CA LYS A 33 26.23 5.28 -5.61
C LYS A 33 26.66 3.95 -4.98
N ALA A 34 26.32 3.71 -3.71
CA ALA A 34 26.74 2.51 -2.98
C ALA A 34 26.05 1.22 -3.44
N ASN A 35 24.83 1.33 -3.99
CA ASN A 35 24.00 0.19 -4.35
C ASN A 35 23.79 0.06 -5.88
N TYR A 36 24.41 0.91 -6.70
CA TYR A 36 24.26 0.84 -8.15
C TYR A 36 24.90 -0.41 -8.71
N ASN A 37 24.16 -1.15 -9.54
CA ASN A 37 24.68 -2.24 -10.33
C ASN A 37 24.57 -1.90 -11.84
N PRO A 38 25.69 -1.68 -12.55
CA PRO A 38 25.67 -1.33 -13.97
C PRO A 38 25.11 -2.44 -14.87
N GLU A 39 25.12 -3.71 -14.44
CA GLU A 39 24.61 -4.84 -15.21
C GLU A 39 23.11 -4.73 -15.49
N TYR A 40 22.36 -4.02 -14.63
CA TYR A 40 20.91 -3.85 -14.81
C TYR A 40 20.56 -2.73 -15.80
N ARG A 41 21.50 -1.83 -16.09
CA ARG A 41 21.21 -0.57 -16.77
C ARG A 41 20.49 -0.76 -18.10
N GLU A 42 20.97 -1.68 -18.93
CA GLU A 42 20.41 -1.93 -20.27
C GLU A 42 18.96 -2.40 -20.22
N LYS A 43 18.60 -3.26 -19.26
CA LYS A 43 17.22 -3.74 -19.05
C LYS A 43 16.33 -2.72 -18.34
N VAL A 44 16.91 -1.89 -17.47
CA VAL A 44 16.18 -0.91 -16.65
C VAL A 44 15.55 0.19 -17.52
N PHE A 45 16.24 0.73 -18.52
CA PHE A 45 15.68 1.83 -19.34
C PHE A 45 14.41 1.45 -20.12
N PRO A 46 14.35 0.31 -20.84
CA PRO A 46 13.12 -0.16 -21.46
C PRO A 46 11.98 -0.38 -20.46
N LEU A 47 12.28 -0.94 -19.28
CA LEU A 47 11.30 -1.15 -18.22
C LEU A 47 10.74 0.19 -17.71
N ILE A 48 11.61 1.17 -17.45
CA ILE A 48 11.22 2.53 -17.05
C ILE A 48 10.28 3.16 -18.08
N ASN A 49 10.60 3.03 -19.38
CA ASN A 49 9.75 3.55 -20.45
C ASN A 49 8.35 2.93 -20.41
N ARG A 50 8.26 1.60 -20.28
CA ARG A 50 6.98 0.88 -20.19
C ARG A 50 6.17 1.29 -18.97
N ILE A 51 6.82 1.44 -17.81
CA ILE A 51 6.15 1.85 -16.57
C ILE A 51 5.52 3.24 -16.74
N PHE A 52 6.29 4.25 -17.16
CA PHE A 52 5.78 5.62 -17.25
C PHE A 52 4.83 5.82 -18.44
N GLN A 53 4.96 5.04 -19.52
CA GLN A 53 3.96 4.98 -20.58
C GLN A 53 2.63 4.43 -20.05
N THR A 54 2.66 3.38 -19.23
CA THR A 54 1.45 2.80 -18.62
C THR A 54 0.81 3.74 -17.60
N LEU A 55 1.62 4.47 -16.83
CA LEU A 55 1.13 5.48 -15.89
C LEU A 55 0.53 6.71 -16.58
N GLY A 56 0.93 7.01 -17.82
CA GLY A 56 0.52 8.24 -18.52
C GLY A 56 1.05 9.52 -17.87
N SER A 57 2.05 9.42 -16.99
CA SER A 57 2.65 10.54 -16.27
C SER A 57 4.13 10.22 -15.99
N VAL A 58 4.97 11.25 -15.89
CA VAL A 58 6.43 11.12 -15.75
C VAL A 58 6.87 11.70 -14.40
N PRO A 59 8.00 11.25 -13.83
CA PRO A 59 8.47 11.78 -12.57
C PRO A 59 9.09 13.16 -12.76
N VAL A 60 8.78 14.09 -11.86
CA VAL A 60 9.28 15.48 -11.86
C VAL A 60 10.07 15.83 -10.61
N LEU A 61 9.98 14.99 -9.57
CA LEU A 61 10.76 15.15 -8.34
C LEU A 61 11.14 13.77 -7.79
N CYS A 62 12.39 13.62 -7.34
CA CYS A 62 12.83 12.46 -6.58
C CYS A 62 12.72 12.74 -5.09
N THR A 63 11.84 12.02 -4.39
CA THR A 63 11.64 12.13 -2.93
C THR A 63 12.26 10.97 -2.18
N THR A 64 12.95 10.06 -2.88
CA THR A 64 13.63 8.93 -2.26
C THR A 64 14.58 9.43 -1.18
N LEU A 65 14.40 8.96 0.06
CA LEU A 65 15.22 9.35 1.21
C LEU A 65 15.35 10.88 1.39
N SER A 66 14.36 11.65 0.95
CA SER A 66 14.17 13.02 1.41
C SER A 66 13.50 12.99 2.77
N ASP A 67 13.56 14.10 3.50
CA ASP A 67 12.83 14.23 4.76
C ASP A 67 11.33 14.01 4.52
N ALA A 68 10.66 13.38 5.49
CA ALA A 68 9.22 13.19 5.43
C ALA A 68 8.49 14.50 5.76
N LEU A 69 7.30 14.68 5.21
CA LEU A 69 6.40 15.75 5.63
C LEU A 69 5.73 15.44 6.98
N ASN A 70 5.53 14.16 7.28
CA ASN A 70 4.98 13.70 8.55
C ASN A 70 6.09 13.68 9.62
N PRO A 71 5.94 14.38 10.75
CA PRO A 71 6.95 14.41 11.82
C PRO A 71 7.23 13.03 12.46
N ASN A 72 6.30 12.08 12.32
CA ASN A 72 6.47 10.71 12.83
C ASN A 72 7.27 9.81 11.87
N GLU A 73 7.65 10.32 10.70
CA GLU A 73 8.41 9.60 9.70
C GLU A 73 9.77 10.27 9.47
N ARG A 74 10.84 9.48 9.38
CA ARG A 74 12.17 10.03 9.12
C ARG A 74 12.36 10.43 7.66
N TYR A 75 11.86 9.61 6.74
CA TYR A 75 12.03 9.79 5.31
C TYR A 75 10.70 9.66 4.60
N SER A 76 10.56 10.34 3.46
CA SER A 76 9.39 10.22 2.61
C SER A 76 9.06 8.75 2.31
N PRO A 77 7.79 8.33 2.45
CA PRO A 77 7.36 6.98 2.10
C PRO A 77 7.31 6.76 0.59
N HIS A 78 7.42 7.84 -0.19
CA HIS A 78 7.33 7.87 -1.64
C HIS A 78 8.73 7.98 -2.28
N ASN A 79 8.87 7.45 -3.50
CA ASN A 79 10.11 7.53 -4.26
C ASN A 79 10.15 8.75 -5.20
N PHE A 80 9.01 9.11 -5.79
CA PHE A 80 8.90 10.21 -6.74
C PHE A 80 7.56 10.95 -6.61
N LEU A 81 7.53 12.22 -7.03
CA LEU A 81 6.29 12.89 -7.45
C LEU A 81 6.23 12.93 -8.98
N LEU A 82 5.04 12.72 -9.51
CA LEU A 82 4.74 12.71 -10.94
C LEU A 82 4.27 14.08 -11.42
N SER A 83 4.32 14.30 -12.73
CA SER A 83 3.86 15.54 -13.37
C SER A 83 2.37 15.82 -13.17
N SER A 84 1.60 14.80 -12.84
CA SER A 84 0.19 14.87 -12.44
C SER A 84 -0.02 15.36 -11.00
N GLY A 85 1.05 15.50 -10.20
CA GLY A 85 0.99 15.76 -8.76
C GLY A 85 0.90 14.49 -7.91
N ALA A 86 0.67 13.32 -8.52
CA ALA A 86 0.56 12.05 -7.81
C ALA A 86 1.90 11.55 -7.27
N SER A 87 1.86 10.89 -6.12
CA SER A 87 3.00 10.22 -5.49
C SER A 87 3.22 8.80 -6.04
N LEU A 88 4.49 8.38 -6.17
CA LEU A 88 4.88 7.08 -6.70
C LEU A 88 5.84 6.35 -5.76
N SER A 89 5.52 5.09 -5.45
CA SER A 89 6.41 4.13 -4.77
C SER A 89 6.91 3.07 -5.76
N ILE A 90 8.21 2.81 -5.80
CA ILE A 90 8.81 1.72 -6.55
C ILE A 90 9.19 0.59 -5.60
N ARG A 91 8.70 -0.61 -5.88
CA ARG A 91 8.97 -1.83 -5.11
C ARG A 91 9.52 -2.91 -6.02
N THR A 92 10.59 -3.56 -5.57
CA THR A 92 11.33 -4.56 -6.36
C THR A 92 11.70 -5.72 -5.47
N ASN A 93 11.67 -6.94 -6.01
CA ASN A 93 12.19 -8.10 -5.29
C ASN A 93 13.11 -8.92 -6.19
N LYS A 94 14.26 -9.35 -5.67
CA LYS A 94 15.25 -10.13 -6.42
C LYS A 94 15.09 -11.65 -6.31
N SER A 95 14.65 -12.14 -5.15
CA SER A 95 14.72 -13.57 -4.82
C SER A 95 13.53 -14.07 -3.99
N ASN A 96 12.48 -13.27 -3.85
CA ASN A 96 11.22 -13.63 -3.20
C ASN A 96 10.11 -12.67 -3.64
N ASP A 97 8.87 -12.95 -3.30
CA ASP A 97 7.73 -12.06 -3.57
C ASP A 97 7.43 -11.12 -2.37
N LYS A 98 8.42 -10.89 -1.49
CA LYS A 98 8.18 -10.24 -0.20
C LYS A 98 8.42 -8.73 -0.21
N ILE A 99 7.38 -7.94 0.09
CA ILE A 99 7.46 -6.48 0.19
C ILE A 99 7.15 -5.99 1.60
N CYS A 100 7.97 -5.08 2.09
CA CYS A 100 7.81 -4.45 3.41
C CYS A 100 7.11 -3.08 3.27
N PRO A 101 5.99 -2.80 3.96
CA PRO A 101 5.50 -1.45 4.15
C PRO A 101 6.61 -0.57 4.74
N ARG A 102 6.87 0.62 4.18
CA ARG A 102 8.11 1.39 4.49
C ARG A 102 8.11 1.92 5.91
N VAL A 103 6.97 2.42 6.38
CA VAL A 103 6.84 3.10 7.67
C VAL A 103 6.75 2.08 8.81
N ILE A 104 5.74 1.21 8.76
CA ILE A 104 5.42 0.30 9.87
C ILE A 104 5.98 -1.12 9.70
N GLY A 105 6.36 -1.51 8.49
CA GLY A 105 6.76 -2.88 8.19
C GLY A 105 8.15 -3.24 8.70
N GLN A 106 9.01 -2.26 9.01
CA GLN A 106 10.36 -2.52 9.55
C GLN A 106 10.69 -1.56 10.71
N GLY A 107 9.74 -1.44 11.65
CA GLY A 107 9.85 -0.59 12.82
C GLY A 107 10.65 -1.20 13.98
N GLY A 108 11.23 -0.32 14.79
CA GLY A 108 11.63 -0.67 16.15
C GLY A 108 10.43 -0.73 17.09
N ILE A 109 10.67 -0.99 18.38
CA ILE A 109 9.61 -1.06 19.39
C ILE A 109 8.81 0.25 19.53
N ASN A 110 9.46 1.40 19.33
CA ASN A 110 8.80 2.70 19.40
C ASN A 110 7.76 2.83 18.29
N THR A 111 8.17 2.61 17.04
CA THR A 111 7.24 2.57 15.90
C THR A 111 6.15 1.52 16.10
N PHE A 112 6.45 0.34 16.66
CA PHE A 112 5.40 -0.64 16.95
C PHE A 112 4.38 -0.11 17.96
N ASN A 113 4.84 0.57 19.03
CA ASN A 113 3.97 1.19 20.03
C ASN A 113 3.09 2.30 19.43
N ASP A 114 3.67 3.18 18.62
CA ASP A 114 2.97 4.32 18.01
C ASP A 114 1.74 3.88 17.20
N PHE A 115 1.75 2.67 16.66
CA PHE A 115 0.67 2.14 15.82
C PHE A 115 -0.21 1.09 16.50
N PHE A 116 0.33 0.31 17.46
CA PHE A 116 -0.32 -0.93 17.90
C PHE A 116 -0.44 -1.08 19.42
N SER A 117 0.05 -0.12 20.22
CA SER A 117 -0.05 -0.20 21.69
C SER A 117 -1.48 -0.17 22.21
N ASP A 118 -2.40 0.49 21.50
CA ASP A 118 -3.82 0.54 21.86
C ASP A 118 -4.47 -0.84 21.87
N PHE A 119 -3.99 -1.79 21.06
CA PHE A 119 -4.48 -3.18 21.11
C PHE A 119 -4.12 -3.90 22.41
N ALA A 120 -3.08 -3.46 23.10
CA ALA A 120 -2.64 -4.02 24.37
C ALA A 120 -3.17 -3.26 25.60
N ASN A 121 -3.80 -2.09 25.42
CA ASN A 121 -4.11 -1.14 26.50
C ASN A 121 -2.92 -0.81 27.41
N LYS A 122 -1.68 -0.96 26.89
CA LYS A 122 -0.44 -0.67 27.60
C LYS A 122 0.69 -0.41 26.61
N SER A 123 1.73 0.27 27.09
CA SER A 123 2.99 0.35 26.35
C SER A 123 3.67 -1.03 26.30
N ILE A 124 4.15 -1.37 25.11
CA ILE A 124 4.80 -2.61 24.76
C ILE A 124 6.29 -2.44 25.00
N SER A 125 6.84 -3.29 25.85
CA SER A 125 8.19 -3.16 26.39
C SER A 125 9.15 -4.23 25.87
N ASP A 126 8.62 -5.37 25.39
CA ASP A 126 9.44 -6.47 24.91
C ASP A 126 8.89 -7.18 23.66
N LYS A 127 9.66 -8.16 23.19
CA LYS A 127 9.37 -8.93 21.98
C LYS A 127 8.27 -9.97 22.15
N GLN A 128 8.13 -10.50 23.36
CA GLN A 128 7.12 -11.50 23.66
C GLN A 128 5.74 -10.84 23.61
N GLU A 129 5.62 -9.63 24.15
CA GLU A 129 4.40 -8.81 24.05
C GLU A 129 4.07 -8.49 22.57
N ILE A 130 5.06 -8.15 21.75
CA ILE A 130 4.85 -7.97 20.29
C ILE A 130 4.26 -9.25 19.66
N LYS A 131 4.80 -10.43 20.00
CA LYS A 131 4.28 -11.71 19.45
C LYS A 131 2.85 -11.95 19.88
N GLU A 132 2.53 -11.71 21.15
CA GLU A 132 1.19 -11.90 21.70
C GLU A 132 0.18 -11.00 21.00
N ILE A 133 0.50 -9.72 20.85
CA ILE A 133 -0.35 -8.76 20.15
C ILE A 133 -0.55 -9.18 18.70
N VAL A 134 0.52 -9.53 17.99
CA VAL A 134 0.42 -10.01 16.61
C VAL A 134 -0.49 -11.24 16.53
N ILE A 135 -0.29 -12.27 17.36
CA ILE A 135 -1.09 -13.50 17.29
C ILE A 135 -2.57 -13.24 17.58
N ASN A 136 -2.88 -12.32 18.50
CA ASN A 136 -4.24 -12.07 18.98
C ASN A 136 -4.98 -11.04 18.10
N HIS A 137 -4.29 -10.02 17.60
CA HIS A 137 -4.88 -8.84 16.96
C HIS A 137 -4.52 -8.68 15.48
N ILE A 138 -3.92 -9.69 14.83
CA ILE A 138 -3.51 -9.56 13.42
C ILE A 138 -4.62 -9.09 12.48
N HIS A 139 -5.84 -9.55 12.69
CA HIS A 139 -7.02 -9.15 11.91
C HIS A 139 -7.30 -7.65 11.96
N GLN A 140 -6.98 -6.98 13.07
CA GLN A 140 -7.10 -5.53 13.24
C GLN A 140 -5.86 -4.79 12.71
N MET A 141 -4.68 -5.42 12.79
CA MET A 141 -3.41 -4.82 12.33
C MET A 141 -3.25 -4.86 10.80
N ILE A 142 -3.75 -5.90 10.13
CA ILE A 142 -3.54 -6.12 8.70
C ILE A 142 -4.08 -4.99 7.81
N PRO A 143 -5.29 -4.42 8.04
CA PRO A 143 -5.76 -3.24 7.33
C PRO A 143 -4.73 -2.10 7.34
N ILE A 144 -4.15 -1.81 8.51
CA ILE A 144 -3.13 -0.77 8.67
C ILE A 144 -1.89 -1.10 7.83
N PHE A 145 -1.43 -2.36 7.84
CA PHE A 145 -0.33 -2.78 6.96
C PHE A 145 -0.65 -2.61 5.47
N VAL A 146 -1.89 -2.90 5.05
CA VAL A 146 -2.33 -2.73 3.65
C VAL A 146 -2.36 -1.24 3.27
N ASP A 147 -2.86 -0.37 4.14
CA ASP A 147 -2.86 1.08 3.91
C ASP A 147 -1.44 1.61 3.69
N TYR A 148 -0.48 1.16 4.52
CA TYR A 148 0.93 1.53 4.36
C TYR A 148 1.65 0.83 3.19
N LEU A 149 1.11 -0.28 2.67
CA LEU A 149 1.57 -0.88 1.41
C LEU A 149 1.15 -0.01 0.22
N LEU A 150 -0.05 0.58 0.28
CA LEU A 150 -0.70 1.37 -0.78
C LEU A 150 -0.69 2.88 -0.51
N GLN A 151 0.17 3.37 0.39
CA GLN A 151 0.21 4.77 0.84
C GLN A 151 0.51 5.78 -0.28
N SER A 152 1.16 5.35 -1.37
CA SER A 152 1.34 6.18 -2.56
C SER A 152 0.15 6.06 -3.50
N ASP A 153 -0.17 7.15 -4.20
CA ASP A 153 -1.20 7.16 -5.25
C ASP A 153 -0.97 6.08 -6.30
N TYR A 154 0.31 5.85 -6.62
CA TYR A 154 0.76 4.70 -7.40
C TYR A 154 1.85 3.93 -6.66
N THR A 155 1.70 2.61 -6.61
CA THR A 155 2.75 1.68 -6.22
C THR A 155 3.05 0.77 -7.40
N VAL A 156 4.25 0.92 -7.96
CA VAL A 156 4.75 0.01 -9.01
C VAL A 156 5.53 -1.10 -8.33
N TRP A 157 5.01 -2.32 -8.44
CA TRP A 157 5.71 -3.52 -8.02
C TRP A 157 6.29 -4.24 -9.24
N ILE A 158 7.63 -4.25 -9.33
CA ILE A 158 8.36 -5.04 -10.32
C ILE A 158 8.50 -6.46 -9.75
N SER A 159 7.65 -7.35 -10.24
CA SER A 159 7.48 -8.73 -9.75
C SER A 159 8.53 -9.68 -10.32
N ASP A 160 8.97 -9.45 -11.55
CA ASP A 160 10.06 -10.15 -12.20
C ASP A 160 10.85 -9.18 -13.09
N PHE A 161 12.06 -8.83 -12.66
CA PHE A 161 12.92 -7.90 -13.40
C PHE A 161 13.48 -8.51 -14.69
N ASP A 162 13.77 -9.80 -14.70
CA ASP A 162 14.37 -10.46 -15.86
C ASP A 162 13.36 -10.65 -16.98
N ALA A 163 12.11 -10.97 -16.63
CA ALA A 163 10.98 -10.99 -17.56
C ALA A 163 10.42 -9.58 -17.87
N GLY A 164 10.79 -8.56 -17.08
CA GLY A 164 10.26 -7.21 -17.21
C GLY A 164 8.77 -7.12 -16.87
N GLU A 165 8.32 -7.93 -15.91
CA GLU A 165 6.95 -7.94 -15.39
C GLU A 165 6.81 -6.96 -14.23
N PHE A 166 5.73 -6.19 -14.25
CA PHE A 166 5.38 -5.27 -13.19
C PHE A 166 3.86 -5.13 -13.05
N HIS A 167 3.43 -4.72 -11.86
CA HIS A 167 2.06 -4.39 -11.53
C HIS A 167 1.99 -2.93 -11.06
N ILE A 168 0.94 -2.22 -11.46
CA ILE A 168 0.63 -0.89 -10.94
C ILE A 168 -0.57 -1.03 -10.03
N LEU A 169 -0.38 -0.67 -8.77
CA LEU A 169 -1.43 -0.58 -7.76
C LEU A 169 -1.72 0.91 -7.51
N ASN A 170 -2.98 1.26 -7.31
CA ASN A 170 -3.42 2.62 -7.00
C ASN A 170 -4.60 2.61 -6.02
N GLN A 171 -5.17 3.79 -5.73
CA GLN A 171 -6.30 3.95 -4.80
C GLN A 171 -7.57 3.18 -5.20
N LYS A 172 -7.70 2.74 -6.47
CA LYS A 172 -8.81 1.87 -6.89
C LYS A 172 -8.55 0.41 -6.52
N ASN A 173 -7.33 0.05 -6.14
CA ASN A 173 -7.00 -1.30 -5.71
C ASN A 173 -7.25 -1.47 -4.20
N TYR A 174 -7.87 -2.58 -3.84
CA TYR A 174 -8.07 -2.98 -2.46
C TYR A 174 -7.84 -4.48 -2.32
N VAL A 175 -7.58 -4.92 -1.09
CA VAL A 175 -7.42 -6.35 -0.79
C VAL A 175 -8.74 -6.86 -0.22
N ASP A 176 -9.36 -7.79 -0.93
CA ASP A 176 -10.65 -8.39 -0.60
C ASP A 176 -10.48 -9.47 0.49
N TRP A 177 -10.30 -9.00 1.73
CA TRP A 177 -10.20 -9.82 2.92
C TRP A 177 -11.30 -9.48 3.93
N GLU A 178 -11.88 -10.51 4.52
CA GLU A 178 -12.69 -10.39 5.71
C GLU A 178 -11.76 -10.34 6.93
N TYR A 179 -11.76 -9.20 7.63
CA TYR A 179 -10.91 -8.97 8.81
C TYR A 179 -11.44 -9.66 10.08
N ASP A 180 -11.92 -10.90 9.96
CA ASP A 180 -12.24 -11.78 11.08
C ASP A 180 -10.98 -12.55 11.49
N ARG A 181 -10.71 -12.63 12.81
CA ARG A 181 -9.56 -13.35 13.34
C ARG A 181 -9.47 -14.80 12.86
N ASN A 182 -10.60 -15.49 12.70
CA ASN A 182 -10.65 -16.90 12.34
C ASN A 182 -10.17 -17.18 10.91
N ASN A 183 -10.24 -16.19 10.03
CA ASN A 183 -9.76 -16.31 8.65
C ASN A 183 -8.23 -16.28 8.56
N PHE A 184 -7.55 -15.89 9.65
CA PHE A 184 -6.10 -15.83 9.71
C PHE A 184 -5.50 -16.99 10.51
N SER A 185 -4.42 -17.56 9.97
CA SER A 185 -3.65 -18.60 10.66
C SER A 185 -2.16 -18.34 10.56
N PHE A 186 -1.39 -18.96 11.47
CA PHE A 186 0.05 -18.82 11.53
C PHE A 186 0.70 -20.20 11.39
N THR A 187 1.79 -20.28 10.63
CA THR A 187 2.57 -21.54 10.54
C THR A 187 3.27 -21.89 11.85
N ARG A 188 3.49 -20.90 12.71
CA ARG A 188 4.06 -21.06 14.05
C ARG A 188 3.24 -20.26 15.05
N ASN A 189 2.74 -20.94 16.08
CA ASN A 189 2.06 -20.30 17.22
C ASN A 189 3.09 -19.68 18.18
N LEU A 190 2.59 -19.01 19.22
CA LEU A 190 3.42 -18.30 20.20
C LEU A 190 4.52 -19.18 20.83
N ALA A 191 4.21 -20.44 21.15
CA ALA A 191 5.13 -21.36 21.82
C ALA A 191 6.32 -21.79 20.93
N VAL A 192 6.10 -21.89 19.61
CA VAL A 192 7.13 -22.35 18.66
C VAL A 192 7.69 -21.24 17.76
N TRP A 193 7.16 -20.02 17.86
CA TRP A 193 7.66 -18.87 17.11
C TRP A 193 9.00 -18.41 17.70
N LYS A 194 10.10 -18.81 17.04
CA LYS A 194 11.45 -18.32 17.33
C LYS A 194 11.69 -16.94 16.71
N GLU A 195 12.15 -16.92 15.46
CA GLU A 195 12.54 -15.69 14.76
C GLU A 195 11.50 -15.21 13.74
N SER A 196 10.74 -16.13 13.14
CA SER A 196 9.72 -15.78 12.15
C SER A 196 8.49 -16.68 12.23
N THR A 197 7.38 -16.20 11.68
CA THR A 197 6.17 -16.98 11.39
C THR A 197 5.59 -16.51 10.04
N THR A 198 4.83 -17.37 9.39
CA THR A 198 4.09 -17.02 8.16
C THR A 198 2.63 -16.84 8.53
N LEU A 199 2.09 -15.67 8.18
CA LEU A 199 0.68 -15.38 8.25
C LEU A 199 0.00 -15.89 6.98
N LYS A 200 -1.11 -16.59 7.16
CA LYS A 200 -1.98 -17.08 6.09
C LYS A 200 -3.37 -16.50 6.23
N TYR A 201 -4.01 -16.27 5.10
CA TYR A 201 -5.44 -16.00 4.97
C TYR A 201 -6.02 -17.03 4.02
N ASP A 202 -7.08 -17.73 4.44
CA ASP A 202 -7.67 -18.85 3.68
C ASP A 202 -6.61 -19.84 3.15
N ASN A 203 -5.73 -20.30 4.05
CA ASN A 203 -4.59 -21.18 3.78
C ASN A 203 -3.50 -20.66 2.82
N ILE A 204 -3.69 -19.50 2.21
CA ILE A 204 -2.73 -18.83 1.32
C ILE A 204 -1.78 -17.98 2.15
N SER A 205 -0.47 -18.09 1.91
CA SER A 205 0.53 -17.27 2.61
C SER A 205 0.45 -15.82 2.13
N ILE A 206 0.14 -14.89 3.03
CA ILE A 206 -0.04 -13.47 2.71
C ILE A 206 1.03 -12.58 3.31
N ALA A 207 1.72 -13.01 4.37
CA ALA A 207 2.83 -12.27 4.95
C ALA A 207 3.81 -13.15 5.71
N GLU A 208 5.02 -12.64 5.89
CA GLU A 208 6.00 -13.13 6.85
C GLU A 208 6.23 -12.07 7.93
N ILE A 209 6.23 -12.53 9.17
CA ILE A 209 6.46 -11.70 10.34
C ILE A 209 7.73 -12.21 11.03
N GLN A 210 8.69 -11.32 11.26
CA GLN A 210 9.97 -11.64 11.88
C GLN A 210 10.23 -10.73 13.08
N ILE A 211 10.87 -11.29 14.09
CA ILE A 211 11.33 -10.57 15.27
C ILE A 211 12.78 -10.96 15.51
N HIS A 212 13.70 -10.04 15.19
CA HIS A 212 15.13 -10.31 15.28
C HIS A 212 15.66 -10.20 16.72
N LYS A 213 16.82 -10.83 16.96
CA LYS A 213 17.52 -10.77 18.27
C LYS A 213 17.88 -9.34 18.69
N ASN A 214 18.03 -8.39 17.76
CA ASN A 214 18.45 -7.01 18.04
C ASN A 214 17.38 -5.93 17.77
N ARG A 215 16.11 -6.18 18.16
CA ARG A 215 15.01 -5.20 18.37
C ARG A 215 14.07 -4.86 17.21
N THR A 216 14.22 -5.41 16.01
CA THR A 216 13.37 -5.00 14.88
C THR A 216 12.24 -6.00 14.64
N PHE A 217 11.00 -5.50 14.70
CA PHE A 217 9.82 -6.16 14.13
C PHE A 217 9.86 -5.96 12.62
N LYS A 218 9.63 -7.03 11.86
CA LYS A 218 9.61 -6.97 10.40
C LYS A 218 8.40 -7.70 9.84
N PHE A 219 7.50 -6.95 9.23
CA PHE A 219 6.34 -7.44 8.49
C PHE A 219 6.59 -7.29 6.99
N ARG A 220 6.45 -8.40 6.24
CA ARG A 220 6.57 -8.39 4.78
C ARG A 220 5.40 -9.13 4.16
N PHE A 221 4.64 -8.46 3.31
CA PHE A 221 3.64 -9.10 2.48
C PHE A 221 4.27 -10.07 1.51
N ALA A 222 3.74 -11.29 1.42
CA ALA A 222 4.00 -12.23 0.34
C ALA A 222 3.07 -11.87 -0.82
N MET A 223 3.57 -11.04 -1.73
CA MET A 223 2.75 -10.35 -2.72
C MET A 223 2.04 -11.29 -3.69
N ARG A 224 2.61 -12.45 -4.03
CA ARG A 224 1.88 -13.44 -4.85
C ARG A 224 0.62 -13.94 -4.15
N GLY A 225 0.64 -14.05 -2.82
CA GLY A 225 -0.54 -14.36 -2.03
C GLY A 225 -1.51 -13.19 -1.95
N VAL A 226 -1.00 -11.99 -1.64
CA VAL A 226 -1.83 -10.76 -1.57
C VAL A 226 -2.56 -10.50 -2.89
N MET A 227 -1.86 -10.66 -4.03
CA MET A 227 -2.44 -10.40 -5.36
C MET A 227 -3.61 -11.31 -5.72
N GLN A 228 -3.75 -12.48 -5.10
CA GLN A 228 -4.92 -13.35 -5.34
C GLN A 228 -6.23 -12.71 -4.84
N PHE A 229 -6.11 -11.87 -3.81
CA PHE A 229 -7.20 -11.13 -3.18
C PHE A 229 -7.22 -9.66 -3.59
N MET A 230 -6.23 -9.21 -4.37
CA MET A 230 -6.26 -7.85 -4.90
C MET A 230 -7.42 -7.75 -5.89
N ARG A 231 -8.29 -6.77 -5.66
CA ARG A 231 -9.37 -6.39 -6.53
C ARG A 231 -9.19 -4.94 -6.94
N THR A 232 -9.76 -4.61 -8.09
CA THR A 232 -9.91 -3.22 -8.49
C THR A 232 -11.37 -2.87 -8.23
N LEU A 233 -11.62 -1.73 -7.60
CA LEU A 233 -12.89 -1.04 -7.63
C LEU A 233 -13.21 -0.76 -9.10
N THR A 234 -13.82 -1.75 -9.74
CA THR A 234 -14.59 -1.53 -10.94
C THR A 234 -15.82 -0.78 -10.43
N GLN A 235 -16.08 0.40 -10.98
CA GLN A 235 -17.36 1.06 -10.76
C GLN A 235 -18.42 0.07 -11.24
N THR A 236 -19.04 -0.66 -10.31
CA THR A 236 -20.21 -1.44 -10.68
C THR A 236 -21.32 -0.44 -10.88
N THR A 237 -22.09 -0.61 -11.96
CA THR A 237 -23.29 0.17 -12.24
C THR A 237 -24.25 0.17 -11.05
N GLU A 238 -24.20 -0.86 -10.20
CA GLU A 238 -24.94 -1.01 -8.96
C GLU A 238 -24.54 0.02 -7.89
N THR A 239 -23.24 0.20 -7.58
CA THR A 239 -22.81 1.16 -6.54
C THR A 239 -23.05 2.60 -6.98
N PHE A 240 -22.85 2.90 -8.26
CA PHE A 240 -23.21 4.21 -8.81
C PHE A 240 -24.73 4.43 -8.78
N GLY A 241 -25.53 3.44 -9.19
CA GLY A 241 -26.99 3.48 -9.11
C GLY A 241 -27.49 3.69 -7.68
N MET A 242 -27.01 2.90 -6.72
CA MET A 242 -27.35 3.04 -5.29
C MET A 242 -26.91 4.40 -4.73
N THR A 243 -25.75 4.91 -5.14
CA THR A 243 -25.27 6.23 -4.69
C THR A 243 -26.11 7.36 -5.29
N ALA A 244 -26.54 7.22 -6.54
CA ALA A 244 -27.46 8.15 -7.19
C ALA A 244 -28.85 8.13 -6.54
N GLU A 245 -29.41 6.96 -6.27
CA GLU A 245 -30.68 6.79 -5.54
C GLU A 245 -30.61 7.43 -4.15
N LYS A 246 -29.52 7.20 -3.42
CA LYS A 246 -29.32 7.84 -2.12
C LYS A 246 -29.14 9.36 -2.24
N ALA A 247 -28.42 9.86 -3.24
CA ALA A 247 -28.27 11.29 -3.47
C ALA A 247 -29.63 11.96 -3.73
N ILE A 248 -30.51 11.33 -4.52
CA ILE A 248 -31.89 11.78 -4.73
C ILE A 248 -32.65 11.79 -3.40
N CYS A 249 -32.59 10.70 -2.62
CA CYS A 249 -33.30 10.65 -1.35
C CYS A 249 -32.83 11.73 -0.38
N ASP A 250 -31.52 11.97 -0.27
CA ASP A 250 -30.96 12.98 0.62
C ASP A 250 -31.28 14.41 0.18
N VAL A 251 -31.22 14.71 -1.14
CA VAL A 251 -31.55 16.04 -1.69
C VAL A 251 -33.02 16.38 -1.46
N PHE A 252 -33.92 15.41 -1.60
CA PHE A 252 -35.36 15.61 -1.50
C PHE A 252 -35.97 15.22 -0.13
N GLY A 253 -35.15 14.78 0.83
CA GLY A 253 -35.60 14.39 2.16
C GLY A 253 -36.52 13.15 2.19
N LEU A 254 -36.31 12.21 1.26
CA LEU A 254 -37.09 10.97 1.17
C LEU A 254 -36.52 9.91 2.12
N GLU A 255 -37.40 9.09 2.70
CA GLU A 255 -36.96 7.88 3.41
C GLU A 255 -36.39 6.86 2.42
N TYR A 256 -35.37 6.13 2.86
CA TYR A 256 -34.72 5.11 2.06
C TYR A 256 -34.37 3.88 2.90
N PRO A 257 -34.40 2.67 2.30
CA PRO A 257 -34.22 1.42 3.03
C PRO A 257 -32.80 1.30 3.63
N ASN A 258 -32.71 0.57 4.76
CA ASN A 258 -31.49 0.49 5.57
C ASN A 258 -30.28 -0.12 4.84
N ASN A 259 -30.49 -0.86 3.75
CA ASN A 259 -29.44 -1.41 2.89
C ASN A 259 -28.66 -0.31 2.14
N LEU A 260 -29.29 0.82 1.81
CA LEU A 260 -28.64 1.97 1.15
C LEU A 260 -27.74 2.77 2.11
N LYS A 261 -27.94 2.65 3.43
CA LYS A 261 -27.13 3.38 4.45
C LYS A 261 -25.66 2.95 4.49
N LYS A 262 -25.33 1.76 3.99
CA LYS A 262 -24.01 1.13 4.15
C LYS A 262 -23.24 0.91 2.84
N ARG A 263 -23.86 1.16 1.68
CA ARG A 263 -23.36 0.73 0.37
C ARG A 263 -23.20 1.84 -0.67
N TYR A 264 -23.27 3.10 -0.26
CA TYR A 264 -23.04 4.24 -1.13
C TYR A 264 -21.60 4.76 -1.01
N ALA A 265 -21.14 5.47 -2.03
CA ALA A 265 -19.83 6.12 -2.02
C ALA A 265 -19.97 7.60 -1.61
N PRO A 266 -19.47 8.04 -0.44
CA PRO A 266 -19.68 9.41 0.06
C PRO A 266 -19.13 10.52 -0.85
N ASP A 267 -18.01 10.29 -1.51
CA ASP A 267 -17.41 11.29 -2.40
C ASP A 267 -18.21 11.46 -3.70
N ILE A 268 -18.70 10.36 -4.27
CA ILE A 268 -19.60 10.39 -5.43
C ILE A 268 -20.93 11.04 -5.06
N GLN A 269 -21.45 10.77 -3.86
CA GLN A 269 -22.68 11.42 -3.41
C GLN A 269 -22.52 12.95 -3.36
N ARG A 270 -21.39 13.44 -2.84
CA ARG A 270 -21.07 14.87 -2.78
C ARG A 270 -21.05 15.51 -4.16
N GLU A 271 -20.54 14.79 -5.16
CA GLU A 271 -20.50 15.22 -6.56
C GLU A 271 -21.88 15.14 -7.25
N LEU A 272 -22.68 14.12 -6.94
CA LEU A 272 -24.00 13.90 -7.56
C LEU A 272 -25.09 14.83 -7.03
N SER A 273 -25.06 15.21 -5.75
CA SER A 273 -26.11 16.07 -5.16
C SER A 273 -26.41 17.36 -5.95
N PRO A 274 -25.43 18.17 -6.40
CA PRO A 274 -25.72 19.35 -7.22
C PRO A 274 -26.30 18.98 -8.60
N ILE A 275 -25.81 17.90 -9.23
CA ILE A 275 -26.28 17.43 -10.54
C ILE A 275 -27.72 16.91 -10.45
N VAL A 276 -28.05 16.20 -9.37
CA VAL A 276 -29.41 15.74 -9.07
C VAL A 276 -30.34 16.93 -8.91
N THR A 277 -29.91 17.96 -8.17
CA THR A 277 -30.71 19.18 -7.99
C THR A 277 -31.06 19.81 -9.35
N GLU A 278 -30.05 19.98 -10.21
CA GLU A 278 -30.21 20.54 -11.56
C GLU A 278 -31.08 19.66 -12.47
N ALA A 279 -30.89 18.34 -12.44
CA ALA A 279 -31.66 17.41 -13.27
C ALA A 279 -33.17 17.46 -12.96
N PHE A 280 -33.52 17.63 -11.68
CA PHE A 280 -34.91 17.71 -11.23
C PHE A 280 -35.56 19.09 -11.41
N ASP A 281 -34.83 20.09 -11.92
CA ASP A 281 -35.46 21.30 -12.49
C ASP A 281 -36.21 20.99 -13.80
N HIS A 282 -35.86 19.88 -14.46
CA HIS A 282 -36.44 19.43 -15.72
C HIS A 282 -37.25 18.14 -15.61
N LEU A 283 -37.31 17.52 -14.42
CA LEU A 283 -38.04 16.28 -14.15
C LEU A 283 -39.11 16.50 -13.09
N PRO A 284 -40.18 15.68 -13.07
CA PRO A 284 -41.11 15.67 -11.95
C PRO A 284 -40.39 15.38 -10.64
N LYS A 285 -40.79 16.05 -9.54
CA LYS A 285 -40.20 15.81 -8.22
C LYS A 285 -40.35 14.33 -7.83
N PRO A 286 -39.32 13.73 -7.24
CA PRO A 286 -39.38 12.33 -6.85
C PRO A 286 -40.37 12.17 -5.68
N ILE A 287 -41.17 11.12 -5.74
CA ILE A 287 -42.12 10.71 -4.70
C ILE A 287 -41.72 9.32 -4.19
N MET A 288 -42.05 9.03 -2.93
CA MET A 288 -41.84 7.70 -2.34
C MET A 288 -42.89 6.71 -2.80
#